data_AF-A0A9W5TW24-F1
#
_entry.id   AF-A0A9W5TW24-F1
#
_cell.length_a   1.000
_cell.length_b   1.000
_cell.length_c   1.000
_cell.angle_alpha   90.00
_cell.angle_beta   90.00
_cell.angle_gamma   90.00
#
_symmetry.space_group_name_H-M   'P 1'
#
loop_
_entity.id
_entity.type
_entity.pdbx_description
1 polymer ?
#
loop_
_entity_poly.entity_id
_entity_poly.type
_entity_poly.pdbx_seq_one_letter_code
_entity_poly.pdbx_strand_id
1 'polypeptide(L)'
;MASNQKELAQVTGSKRIQRLDFRFGAFGAAVPLIFFVVWAITISVLKLSSEIGLVMGALIGLTLGLFFSKSKLADYAQGIFDGLAQPVGVVAIVAWFYAGMFAQILQVGGLVEGLVWLGGVSGVELRFFPPL
;
A
#
# COMPACT_ATOMS: atom_id res chain seq x y z
N MET A 1 -48.88 4.58 -6.31
CA MET A 1 -47.92 5.56 -5.75
C MET A 1 -46.88 4.95 -4.78
N ALA A 2 -47.05 3.72 -4.28
CA ALA A 2 -46.10 3.09 -3.35
C ALA A 2 -44.91 2.33 -4.00
N SER A 3 -44.94 2.04 -5.32
CA SER A 3 -43.82 1.36 -6.00
C SER A 3 -42.66 2.31 -6.35
N ASN A 4 -42.94 3.57 -6.71
CA ASN A 4 -41.91 4.58 -7.02
C ASN A 4 -41.00 4.90 -5.82
N GLN A 5 -41.52 4.83 -4.59
CA GLN A 5 -40.74 5.04 -3.35
C GLN A 5 -39.75 3.89 -3.10
N LYS A 6 -40.07 2.65 -3.51
CA LYS A 6 -39.15 1.51 -3.38
C LYS A 6 -38.01 1.59 -4.40
N GLU A 7 -38.27 2.07 -5.61
CA GLU A 7 -37.23 2.36 -6.61
C GLU A 7 -36.32 3.51 -6.19
N LEU A 8 -36.88 4.60 -5.65
CA LEU A 8 -36.11 5.75 -5.17
C LEU A 8 -35.19 5.42 -3.98
N ALA A 9 -35.63 4.52 -3.09
CA ALA A 9 -34.81 3.99 -2.00
C ALA A 9 -33.74 2.98 -2.47
N GLN A 10 -33.92 2.35 -3.64
CA GLN A 10 -32.90 1.48 -4.24
C GLN A 10 -31.78 2.26 -4.94
N VAL A 11 -32.00 3.52 -5.35
CA VAL A 11 -30.94 4.41 -5.89
C VAL A 11 -30.07 5.03 -4.79
N THR A 12 -30.59 5.14 -3.56
CA THR A 12 -29.84 5.51 -2.34
C THR A 12 -29.28 4.30 -1.58
N GLY A 13 -29.49 3.09 -2.10
CA GLY A 13 -29.01 1.84 -1.54
C GLY A 13 -27.57 1.54 -1.96
N SER A 14 -26.64 2.02 -1.14
CA SER A 14 -25.22 1.64 -1.15
C SER A 14 -25.05 0.12 -1.28
N LYS A 15 -24.96 -0.42 -2.50
CA LYS A 15 -24.53 -1.78 -2.74
C LYS A 15 -23.01 -1.81 -2.58
N ARG A 16 -22.54 -1.69 -1.33
CA ARG A 16 -21.18 -2.11 -1.00
C ARG A 16 -21.11 -3.60 -1.25
N ILE A 17 -20.46 -3.97 -2.35
CA ILE A 17 -20.01 -5.35 -2.54
C ILE A 17 -18.96 -5.59 -1.45
N GLN A 18 -19.43 -6.09 -0.31
CA GLN A 18 -18.65 -6.21 0.93
C GLN A 18 -17.70 -7.42 0.90
N ARG A 19 -17.83 -8.31 -0.08
CA ARG A 19 -17.00 -9.50 -0.20
C ARG A 19 -16.79 -9.89 -1.65
N LEU A 20 -15.51 -10.03 -2.00
CA LEU A 20 -15.09 -10.86 -3.11
C LEU A 20 -15.14 -12.32 -2.65
N ASP A 21 -16.00 -13.13 -3.26
CA ASP A 21 -15.96 -14.59 -3.09
C ASP A 21 -14.85 -15.15 -3.99
N PHE A 22 -13.65 -15.27 -3.42
CA PHE A 22 -12.56 -16.00 -4.05
C PHE A 22 -12.87 -17.50 -4.03
N ARG A 23 -12.83 -18.16 -5.20
CA ARG A 23 -13.01 -19.62 -5.36
C ARG A 23 -11.96 -20.48 -4.64
N PHE A 24 -10.97 -19.87 -3.98
CA PHE A 24 -9.95 -20.51 -3.13
C PHE A 24 -9.83 -19.86 -1.73
N GLY A 25 -10.77 -19.00 -1.33
CA GLY A 25 -10.71 -18.25 -0.07
C GLY A 25 -9.46 -17.36 0.05
N ALA A 26 -9.04 -17.07 1.29
CA ALA A 26 -7.88 -16.22 1.61
C ALA A 26 -6.54 -16.69 1.02
N PHE A 27 -6.47 -17.92 0.50
CA PHE A 27 -5.26 -18.51 -0.05
C PHE A 27 -4.83 -17.87 -1.39
N GLY A 28 -5.78 -17.36 -2.17
CA GLY A 28 -5.48 -16.67 -3.43
C GLY A 28 -4.82 -15.29 -3.23
N ALA A 29 -5.14 -14.61 -2.12
CA ALA A 29 -4.55 -13.31 -1.78
C ALA A 29 -3.14 -13.43 -1.20
N ALA A 30 -2.82 -14.57 -0.57
CA ALA A 30 -1.52 -14.81 0.05
C ALA A 30 -0.38 -14.97 -0.97
N VAL A 31 -0.66 -15.54 -2.15
CA VAL A 31 0.36 -15.80 -3.19
C VAL A 31 1.06 -14.53 -3.69
N PRO A 32 0.35 -13.50 -4.20
CA PRO A 32 0.99 -12.26 -4.65
C PRO A 32 1.66 -11.50 -3.49
N LEU A 33 1.13 -11.61 -2.27
CA LEU A 33 1.71 -11.00 -1.08
C LEU A 33 3.08 -11.64 -0.73
N ILE A 34 3.15 -12.97 -0.68
CA ILE A 34 4.40 -13.68 -0.38
C ILE A 34 5.44 -13.40 -1.47
N PHE A 35 5.02 -13.42 -2.74
CA PHE A 35 5.91 -13.06 -3.85
C PHE A 35 6.46 -11.64 -3.68
N PHE A 36 5.61 -10.66 -3.35
CA PHE A 36 6.04 -9.28 -3.12
C PHE A 36 7.05 -9.16 -1.96
N VAL A 37 6.82 -9.87 -0.86
CA VAL A 37 7.76 -9.89 0.28
C VAL A 37 9.12 -10.47 -0.10
N VAL A 38 9.14 -11.61 -0.80
CA VAL A 38 10.40 -12.22 -1.27
C VAL A 38 11.13 -11.29 -2.26
N TRP A 39 10.39 -10.64 -3.16
CA TRP A 39 10.95 -9.66 -4.09
C TRP A 39 11.55 -8.46 -3.36
N ALA A 40 10.82 -7.88 -2.40
CA ALA A 40 11.27 -6.75 -1.58
C ALA A 40 12.55 -7.07 -0.79
N ILE A 41 12.63 -8.28 -0.22
CA ILE A 41 13.85 -8.74 0.47
C ILE A 41 15.01 -8.87 -0.53
N THR A 42 14.76 -9.46 -1.71
CA THR A 42 15.78 -9.65 -2.75
C THR A 42 16.40 -8.33 -3.19
N ILE A 43 15.58 -7.31 -3.51
CA ILE A 43 16.08 -6.00 -3.94
C ILE A 43 16.78 -5.23 -2.79
N SER A 44 16.33 -5.43 -1.55
CA SER A 44 16.94 -4.82 -0.36
C SER A 44 18.33 -5.40 -0.11
N VAL A 45 18.50 -6.72 -0.22
CA VAL A 45 19.80 -7.39 -0.09
C VAL A 45 20.77 -6.98 -1.20
N LEU A 46 20.27 -6.79 -2.42
CA LEU A 46 21.06 -6.34 -3.56
C LEU A 46 21.46 -4.85 -3.48
N LYS A 47 21.02 -4.11 -2.45
CA LYS A 47 21.19 -2.64 -2.30
C LYS A 47 20.70 -1.83 -3.50
N LEU A 48 19.90 -2.44 -4.36
CA LEU A 48 19.21 -1.80 -5.47
C LEU A 48 17.87 -1.29 -4.95
N SER A 49 17.90 -0.40 -3.97
CA SER A 49 16.69 0.25 -3.46
C SER A 49 16.26 1.33 -4.44
N SER A 50 15.80 0.90 -5.61
CA SER A 50 15.18 1.76 -6.60
C SER A 50 13.67 1.68 -6.45
N GLU A 51 13.03 2.85 -6.37
CA GLU A 51 11.57 3.01 -6.35
C GLU A 51 10.93 2.23 -7.52
N ILE A 52 11.54 2.31 -8.70
CA ILE A 52 11.09 1.63 -9.92
C ILE A 52 11.19 0.10 -9.76
N GLY A 53 12.23 -0.41 -9.11
CA GLY A 53 12.43 -1.85 -8.91
C GLY A 53 11.39 -2.47 -7.96
N LEU A 54 10.97 -1.72 -6.94
CA LEU A 54 9.90 -2.14 -6.03
C LEU A 54 8.53 -2.11 -6.73
N VAL A 55 8.25 -1.05 -7.50
CA VAL A 55 6.99 -0.90 -8.25
C VAL A 55 6.85 -2.00 -9.30
N MET A 56 7.93 -2.30 -10.05
CA MET A 56 7.94 -3.41 -11.00
C MET A 56 7.70 -4.76 -10.32
N GLY A 57 8.27 -4.97 -9.13
CA GLY A 57 7.99 -6.14 -8.29
C GLY A 57 6.52 -6.27 -7.89
N ALA A 58 5.90 -5.16 -7.49
CA ALA A 58 4.47 -5.11 -7.17
C ALA A 58 3.61 -5.45 -8.40
N LEU A 59 3.93 -4.90 -9.58
CA LEU A 59 3.20 -5.18 -10.84
C LEU A 59 3.34 -6.64 -11.29
N ILE A 60 4.56 -7.19 -11.21
CA ILE A 60 4.83 -8.60 -11.52
C ILE A 60 4.10 -9.49 -10.51
N GLY A 61 4.13 -9.15 -9.22
CA GLY A 61 3.40 -9.86 -8.17
C GLY A 61 1.88 -9.84 -8.39
N LEU A 62 1.33 -8.70 -8.78
CA LEU A 62 -0.09 -8.55 -9.11
C LEU A 62 -0.48 -9.39 -10.32
N THR A 63 0.39 -9.44 -11.33
CA THR A 63 0.21 -10.21 -12.57
C THR A 63 0.33 -11.72 -12.31
N LEU A 64 1.26 -12.15 -11.46
CA LEU A 64 1.38 -13.53 -11.00
C LEU A 64 0.19 -13.96 -10.14
N GLY A 65 -0.28 -13.09 -9.24
CA GLY A 65 -1.50 -13.30 -8.47
C GLY A 65 -2.71 -13.50 -9.37
N LEU A 66 -2.77 -12.79 -10.49
CA LEU A 66 -3.79 -12.92 -11.51
C LEU A 66 -3.65 -14.21 -12.34
N PHE A 67 -2.44 -14.60 -12.71
CA PHE A 67 -2.16 -15.84 -13.43
C PHE A 67 -2.50 -17.10 -12.61
N PHE A 68 -2.30 -17.04 -11.30
CA PHE A 68 -2.69 -18.11 -10.37
C PHE A 68 -4.17 -18.04 -9.94
N SER A 69 -4.83 -16.89 -10.11
CA SER A 69 -6.26 -16.75 -9.85
C SER A 69 -7.06 -17.34 -11.00
N LYS A 70 -7.63 -18.53 -10.80
CA LYS A 70 -8.53 -19.24 -11.74
C LYS A 70 -9.87 -18.53 -12.04
N SER A 71 -10.05 -17.29 -11.57
CA SER A 71 -11.26 -16.48 -11.76
C SER A 71 -11.11 -15.50 -12.92
N LYS A 72 -12.25 -15.00 -13.44
CA LYS A 72 -12.27 -14.01 -14.53
C LYS A 72 -11.46 -12.77 -14.11
N LEU A 73 -10.58 -12.30 -15.00
CA LEU A 73 -9.75 -11.10 -14.83
C LEU A 73 -10.55 -9.91 -14.25
N ALA A 74 -11.81 -9.76 -14.67
CA ALA A 74 -12.71 -8.71 -14.26
C ALA A 74 -12.97 -8.70 -12.74
N ASP A 75 -13.22 -9.86 -12.11
CA ASP A 75 -13.56 -9.93 -10.68
C ASP A 75 -12.34 -9.63 -9.81
N TYR A 76 -11.14 -10.03 -10.25
CA TYR A 76 -9.89 -9.71 -9.56
C TYR A 76 -9.57 -8.22 -9.61
N ALA A 77 -9.69 -7.61 -10.81
CA ALA A 77 -9.50 -6.18 -10.96
C ALA A 77 -10.50 -5.39 -10.10
N GLN A 78 -11.79 -5.77 -10.13
CA GLN A 78 -12.83 -5.18 -9.28
C GLN A 78 -12.45 -5.25 -7.81
N GLY A 79 -11.97 -6.40 -7.32
CA GLY A 79 -11.57 -6.56 -5.92
C GLY A 79 -10.36 -5.74 -5.50
N ILE A 80 -9.40 -5.54 -6.41
CA ILE A 80 -8.28 -4.64 -6.15
C ILE A 80 -8.76 -3.20 -6.06
N PHE A 81 -9.59 -2.76 -7.01
CA PHE A 81 -10.15 -1.41 -7.00
C PHE A 81 -11.01 -1.17 -5.75
N ASP A 82 -11.85 -2.13 -5.39
CA ASP A 82 -12.66 -2.07 -4.17
C ASP A 82 -11.79 -2.04 -2.91
N GLY A 83 -10.69 -2.80 -2.90
CA GLY A 83 -9.69 -2.80 -1.82
C GLY A 83 -8.96 -1.47 -1.68
N LEU A 84 -8.53 -0.88 -2.79
CA LEU A 84 -7.88 0.44 -2.83
C LEU A 84 -8.85 1.57 -2.44
N ALA A 85 -10.13 1.44 -2.79
CA ALA A 85 -11.17 2.41 -2.48
C ALA A 85 -11.74 2.26 -1.06
N GLN A 86 -11.20 1.36 -0.23
CA GLN A 86 -11.67 1.22 1.15
C GLN A 86 -11.39 2.49 1.96
N PRO A 87 -12.29 2.89 2.88
CA PRO A 87 -12.07 4.03 3.74
C PRO A 87 -10.72 3.99 4.47
N VAL A 88 -10.29 2.79 4.87
CA VAL A 88 -8.99 2.58 5.54
C VAL A 88 -7.83 2.92 4.60
N GLY A 89 -7.88 2.45 3.35
CA GLY A 89 -6.85 2.75 2.34
C GLY A 89 -6.78 4.24 2.02
N VAL A 90 -7.93 4.89 1.85
CA VAL A 90 -8.01 6.33 1.59
C VAL A 90 -7.43 7.13 2.77
N VAL A 91 -7.80 6.79 4.00
CA VAL A 91 -7.27 7.46 5.21
C VAL A 91 -5.75 7.26 5.31
N ALA A 92 -5.24 6.06 5.03
CA ALA A 92 -3.80 5.79 5.04
C ALA A 92 -3.04 6.64 4.01
N ILE A 93 -3.56 6.79 2.79
CA ILE A 93 -2.96 7.61 1.74
C ILE A 93 -2.92 9.09 2.16
N VAL A 94 -4.02 9.62 2.70
CA VAL A 94 -4.09 11.01 3.19
C VAL A 94 -3.11 11.24 4.34
N ALA A 95 -3.04 10.32 5.30
CA ALA A 95 -2.11 10.40 6.42
C ALA A 95 -0.65 10.35 5.96
N TRP A 96 -0.33 9.49 4.99
CA TRP A 96 1.00 9.44 4.36
C TRP A 96 1.34 10.78 3.73
N PHE A 97 0.45 11.35 2.90
CA PHE A 97 0.69 12.65 2.27
C PHE A 97 0.97 13.73 3.31
N TYR A 98 0.21 13.77 4.40
CA TYR A 98 0.44 14.71 5.50
C TYR A 98 1.81 14.50 6.15
N ALA A 99 2.18 13.24 6.44
CA ALA A 99 3.49 12.90 6.99
C ALA A 99 4.64 13.32 6.06
N GLY A 100 4.47 13.14 4.74
CA GLY A 100 5.45 13.56 3.73
C GLY A 100 5.64 15.08 3.70
N MET A 101 4.54 15.85 3.65
CA MET A 101 4.61 17.31 3.69
C MET A 101 5.20 17.82 5.01
N PHE A 102 4.82 17.21 6.15
CA PHE A 102 5.36 17.55 7.46
C PHE A 102 6.88 17.29 7.53
N ALA A 103 7.33 16.14 7.04
CA ALA A 103 8.76 15.81 6.98
C ALA A 103 9.56 16.84 6.17
N GLN A 104 9.03 17.29 5.02
CA GLN A 104 9.66 18.34 4.21
C GLN A 104 9.75 19.66 4.96
N ILE A 105 8.69 20.07 5.67
CA ILE A 105 8.70 21.31 6.47
C ILE A 105 9.76 21.24 7.58
N LEU A 106 9.90 20.09 8.24
CA LEU A 106 10.94 19.89 9.27
C LEU A 106 12.36 19.97 8.69
N GLN A 107 12.58 19.42 7.49
CA GLN A 107 13.86 19.50 6.78
C GLN A 107 14.18 20.96 6.39
N VAL A 108 13.22 21.68 5.80
CA VAL A 108 13.43 23.09 5.42
C VAL A 108 13.60 23.99 6.66
N GLY A 109 12.94 23.65 7.77
CA GLY A 109 13.07 24.35 9.04
C GLY A 109 14.37 24.08 9.81
N GLY A 110 15.27 23.23 9.29
CA GLY A 110 16.54 22.90 9.94
C GLY A 110 16.41 22.04 11.21
N LEU A 111 15.20 21.53 11.51
CA LEU A 111 14.96 20.72 12.70
C LEU A 111 15.56 19.32 12.57
N VAL A 112 15.60 18.77 11.35
CA VAL A 112 16.23 17.48 11.06
C VAL A 112 17.73 17.57 11.30
N GLU A 113 18.37 18.62 10.78
CA GLU A 113 19.79 18.90 10.95
C GLU A 113 20.12 19.17 12.43
N GLY A 114 19.25 19.89 13.15
CA GLY A 114 19.41 20.13 14.59
C GLY A 114 19.35 18.84 15.42
N LEU A 115 18.44 17.92 15.09
CA LEU A 115 18.35 16.61 15.74
C LEU A 115 19.55 15.70 15.40
N VAL A 116 20.02 15.72 14.15
CA VAL A 116 21.24 15.00 13.74
C VAL A 116 22.45 15.53 14.52
N TRP A 117 22.61 16.86 14.59
CA TRP A 117 23.69 17.48 15.35
C TRP A 117 23.62 17.15 16.85
N LEU A 118 22.43 17.19 17.47
CA LEU A 118 22.23 16.78 18.87
C LEU A 118 22.55 15.30 19.09
N GLY A 119 22.22 14.43 18.13
CA GLY A 119 22.59 13.01 18.13
C GLY A 119 24.11 12.81 18.13
N GLY A 120 24.83 13.58 17.32
CA GLY A 120 26.29 13.60 17.28
C GLY A 120 26.93 14.06 18.59
N VAL A 121 26.39 15.13 19.20
CA VAL A 121 26.91 15.68 20.46
C VAL A 121 26.59 14.79 21.67
N SER A 122 25.45 14.11 21.68
CA SER A 122 25.06 13.18 22.76
C SER A 122 25.81 11.84 22.72
N GLY A 123 26.76 11.67 21.77
CA GLY A 123 27.58 10.46 21.65
C GLY A 123 26.79 9.23 21.21
N VAL A 124 25.57 9.42 20.69
CA VAL A 124 24.74 8.35 20.13
C VAL A 124 25.22 7.99 18.71
N GLU A 125 25.96 8.89 18.06
CA GLU A 125 26.66 8.61 16.80
C GLU A 125 28.05 8.04 17.06
N LEU A 126 28.23 6.74 16.80
CA LEU A 126 29.40 6.18 16.06
C LEU A 126 29.41 4.64 15.98
N ARG A 127 28.61 3.91 16.77
CA ARG A 127 28.64 2.43 16.73
C ARG A 127 27.72 1.80 15.66
N PHE A 128 26.68 2.49 15.21
CA PHE A 128 25.66 1.89 14.34
C PHE A 128 25.66 2.37 12.88
N PHE A 129 26.40 3.44 12.56
CA PHE A 129 26.47 3.99 11.20
C PHE A 129 27.94 4.04 10.77
N PRO A 130 28.42 3.13 9.91
CA PRO A 130 29.78 3.21 9.40
C PRO A 130 29.92 4.44 8.49
N PRO A 131 31.04 5.18 8.58
CA PRO A 131 31.35 6.22 7.60
C PRO A 131 31.58 5.55 6.24
N LEU A 132 30.80 5.97 5.24
CA LEU A 132 31.04 5.67 3.83
C LEU A 132 32.14 6.59 3.29
#